data_AF-A0A5C6B095-F1
#
_entry.id   AF-A0A5C6B095-F1
#
_cell.length_a   1.000
_cell.length_b   1.000
_cell.length_c   1.000
_cell.angle_alpha   90.00
_cell.angle_beta   90.00
_cell.angle_gamma   90.00
#
_symmetry.space_group_name_H-M   'P 1'
#
loop_
_entity.id
_entity.type
_entity.pdbx_description
1 polymer ?
#
loop_
_entity_poly.entity_id
_entity_poly.type
_entity_poly.pdbx_seq_one_letter_code
_entity_poly.pdbx_strand_id
1 'polypeptide(L)'
;MKSRSSLAIAAGIISALFAGVLLSLSAFLALTESTAGSPLSFALMSVFPMLVALACLGQKWRTVALRMVGGVTALVVGWILIQSYINPEIKVGRTGRGLYVAMCVGAISIAAKGRWPSSNPQADPDSVGAESGT
;
A
#
# COMPACT_ATOMS: atom_id res chain seq x y z
N MET A 1 2.98 -25.52 -1.77
CA MET A 1 3.73 -24.26 -1.52
C MET A 1 3.99 -23.40 -2.77
N LYS A 2 4.07 -23.93 -4.01
CA LYS A 2 4.31 -23.16 -5.26
C LYS A 2 3.25 -22.09 -5.63
N SER A 3 1.98 -22.30 -5.29
CA SER A 3 0.86 -21.43 -5.73
C SER A 3 0.85 -20.02 -5.10
N ARG A 4 1.24 -19.89 -3.81
CA ARG A 4 1.18 -18.60 -3.09
C ARG A 4 2.18 -17.56 -3.59
N SER A 5 3.34 -18.00 -4.09
CA SER A 5 4.36 -17.11 -4.63
C SER A 5 3.95 -16.55 -6.00
N SER A 6 3.30 -17.38 -6.83
CA SER A 6 2.79 -16.96 -8.15
C SER A 6 1.72 -15.88 -8.03
N LEU A 7 0.83 -16.00 -7.04
CA LEU A 7 -0.26 -15.04 -6.83
C LEU A 7 0.26 -13.66 -6.37
N ALA A 8 1.29 -13.63 -5.51
CA ALA A 8 1.93 -12.39 -5.10
C ALA A 8 2.67 -11.70 -6.27
N ILE A 9 3.34 -12.49 -7.13
CA ILE A 9 4.01 -11.97 -8.32
C ILE A 9 2.99 -11.43 -9.32
N ALA A 10 1.92 -12.18 -9.59
CA ALA A 10 0.84 -11.73 -10.46
C ALA A 10 0.18 -10.44 -9.95
N ALA A 11 -0.13 -10.37 -8.65
CA ALA A 11 -0.66 -9.17 -8.02
C ALA A 11 0.30 -7.97 -8.12
N GLY A 12 1.61 -8.21 -7.96
CA GLY A 12 2.64 -7.20 -8.15
C GLY A 12 2.70 -6.67 -9.58
N ILE A 13 2.67 -7.57 -10.58
CA ILE A 13 2.71 -7.21 -12.01
C ILE A 13 1.47 -6.40 -12.40
N ILE A 14 0.28 -6.87 -12.01
CA ILE A 14 -0.97 -6.17 -12.30
C ILE A 14 -0.97 -4.78 -11.67
N SER A 15 -0.49 -4.67 -10.42
CA SER A 15 -0.38 -3.38 -9.73
C SER A 15 0.63 -2.45 -10.41
N ALA A 16 1.75 -2.97 -10.90
CA ALA A 16 2.73 -2.19 -11.65
C ALA A 16 2.18 -1.66 -12.97
N LEU A 17 1.46 -2.52 -13.73
CA LEU A 17 0.80 -2.12 -14.97
C LEU A 17 -0.25 -1.04 -14.70
N PHE A 18 -1.07 -1.21 -13.67
CA PHE A 18 -2.09 -0.24 -13.29
C PHE A 18 -1.49 1.11 -12.88
N ALA A 19 -0.42 1.10 -12.06
CA ALA A 19 0.32 2.31 -11.72
C ALA A 19 0.90 2.99 -12.97
N GLY A 20 1.47 2.22 -13.90
CA GLY A 20 2.00 2.73 -15.16
C GLY A 20 0.94 3.40 -16.02
N VAL A 21 -0.26 2.82 -16.13
CA VAL A 21 -1.37 3.44 -16.87
C VAL A 21 -1.79 4.77 -16.23
N LEU A 22 -1.89 4.83 -14.89
CA LEU A 22 -2.25 6.06 -14.18
C LEU A 22 -1.18 7.15 -14.34
N LEU A 23 0.11 6.79 -14.31
CA LEU A 23 1.20 7.73 -14.55
C LEU A 23 1.21 8.23 -15.99
N SER A 24 0.98 7.35 -16.97
CA SER A 24 0.86 7.74 -18.38
C SER A 24 -0.32 8.69 -18.60
N LEU A 25 -1.47 8.42 -17.99
CA LEU A 25 -2.63 9.32 -18.02
C LEU A 25 -2.33 10.66 -17.35
N SER A 26 -1.65 10.66 -16.20
CA SER A 26 -1.20 11.89 -15.53
C SER A 26 -0.26 12.70 -16.42
N ALA A 27 0.71 12.06 -17.08
CA ALA A 27 1.66 12.72 -17.96
C ALA A 27 0.95 13.30 -19.19
N PHE A 28 0.01 12.55 -19.77
CA PHE A 28 -0.80 13.02 -20.89
C PHE A 28 -1.68 14.22 -20.52
N LEU A 29 -2.32 14.20 -19.34
CA LEU A 29 -3.12 15.32 -18.82
C LEU A 29 -2.27 16.55 -18.49
N ALA A 30 -1.04 16.35 -18.01
CA ALA A 30 -0.08 17.44 -17.78
C ALA A 30 0.38 18.08 -19.10
N LEU A 31 0.54 17.30 -20.16
CA LEU A 31 0.93 17.77 -21.50
C LEU A 31 -0.21 18.44 -22.27
N THR A 32 -1.47 18.15 -21.91
CA THR A 32 -2.67 18.69 -22.59
C THR A 32 -3.25 19.94 -21.91
N GLU A 33 -2.45 20.61 -21.03
CA GLU A 33 -2.85 21.80 -20.27
C GLU A 33 -4.18 21.64 -19.50
N SER A 34 -4.49 20.42 -19.05
CA SER A 34 -5.60 20.22 -18.12
C SER A 34 -5.30 20.93 -16.81
N THR A 35 -6.34 21.51 -16.18
CA THR A 35 -6.27 22.14 -14.84
C THR A 35 -5.37 21.31 -13.91
N ALA A 36 -4.32 21.92 -13.34
CA ALA A 36 -3.24 21.21 -12.62
C ALA A 36 -3.70 20.23 -11.52
N GLY A 37 -4.93 20.36 -11.02
CA GLY A 37 -5.53 19.43 -10.07
C GLY A 37 -5.79 18.02 -10.62
N SER A 38 -6.11 17.86 -11.91
CA SER A 38 -6.41 16.55 -12.51
C SER A 38 -5.17 15.66 -12.66
N PRO A 39 -4.03 16.08 -13.26
CA PRO A 39 -2.85 15.22 -13.38
C PRO A 39 -2.29 14.86 -12.00
N LEU A 40 -2.27 15.82 -11.07
CA LEU A 40 -1.74 15.60 -9.73
C LEU A 40 -2.56 14.54 -8.95
N SER A 41 -3.88 14.51 -9.14
CA SER A 41 -4.76 13.49 -8.56
C SER A 41 -4.46 12.09 -9.10
N PHE A 42 -4.23 11.95 -10.41
CA PHE A 42 -3.86 10.67 -11.03
C PHE A 42 -2.46 10.20 -10.60
N ALA A 43 -1.50 11.12 -10.52
CA ALA A 43 -0.18 10.84 -9.98
C ALA A 43 -0.25 10.34 -8.53
N LEU A 44 -1.01 11.01 -7.67
CA LEU A 44 -1.21 10.58 -6.29
C LEU A 44 -1.92 9.22 -6.20
N MET A 45 -2.95 8.98 -7.02
CA MET A 45 -3.63 7.67 -7.09
C MET A 45 -2.70 6.54 -7.52
N SER A 46 -1.68 6.83 -8.35
CA SER A 46 -0.72 5.83 -8.82
C SER A 46 0.26 5.36 -7.74
N VAL A 47 0.46 6.16 -6.67
CA VAL A 47 1.42 5.86 -5.59
C VAL A 47 1.03 4.57 -4.86
N PHE A 48 -0.26 4.36 -4.62
CA PHE A 48 -0.75 3.17 -3.92
C PHE A 48 -0.46 1.86 -4.66
N PRO A 49 -0.87 1.67 -5.94
CA PRO A 49 -0.53 0.46 -6.70
C PRO A 49 0.99 0.32 -6.94
N MET A 50 1.74 1.44 -7.01
CA MET A 50 3.20 1.39 -7.09
C MET A 50 3.83 0.83 -5.80
N LEU A 51 3.34 1.23 -4.62
CA LEU A 51 3.79 0.69 -3.34
C LEU A 51 3.43 -0.80 -3.20
N VAL A 52 2.27 -1.23 -3.69
CA VAL A 52 1.88 -2.65 -3.74
C VAL A 52 2.82 -3.43 -4.68
N ALA A 53 3.14 -2.88 -5.85
CA ALA A 53 4.11 -3.49 -6.76
C ALA A 53 5.50 -3.63 -6.11
N LEU A 54 5.98 -2.59 -5.41
CA LEU A 54 7.23 -2.65 -4.65
C LEU A 54 7.18 -3.67 -3.52
N ALA A 55 6.05 -3.81 -2.82
CA ALA A 55 5.85 -4.81 -1.78
C ALA A 55 5.91 -6.24 -2.34
N CYS A 56 5.40 -6.47 -3.56
CA CYS A 56 5.35 -7.78 -4.19
C CYS A 56 6.63 -8.16 -4.95
N LEU A 57 7.26 -7.21 -5.67
CA LEU A 57 8.40 -7.46 -6.54
C LEU A 57 9.74 -7.16 -5.84
N GLY A 58 9.86 -6.08 -5.08
CA GLY A 58 11.13 -5.53 -4.60
C GLY A 58 11.67 -6.17 -3.31
N GLN A 59 12.49 -7.22 -3.42
CA GLN A 59 12.96 -8.06 -2.30
C GLN A 59 13.57 -7.29 -1.11
N LYS A 60 14.29 -6.18 -1.36
CA LYS A 60 14.90 -5.33 -0.31
C LYS A 60 13.89 -4.41 0.41
N TRP A 61 12.83 -4.00 -0.28
CA TRP A 61 11.89 -2.99 0.22
C TRP A 61 10.51 -3.55 0.58
N ARG A 62 10.29 -4.88 0.47
CA ARG A 62 8.96 -5.49 0.64
C ARG A 62 8.29 -5.13 1.95
N THR A 63 9.01 -5.26 3.06
CA THR A 63 8.48 -4.99 4.40
C THR A 63 8.17 -3.51 4.60
N VAL A 64 9.05 -2.62 4.13
CA VAL A 64 8.87 -1.16 4.23
C VAL A 64 7.68 -0.72 3.38
N ALA A 65 7.62 -1.16 2.13
CA ALA A 65 6.52 -0.87 1.21
C ALA A 65 5.18 -1.38 1.77
N LEU A 66 5.15 -2.59 2.35
CA LEU A 66 3.94 -3.17 2.91
C LEU A 66 3.43 -2.41 4.15
N ARG A 67 4.35 -1.91 5.01
CA ARG A 67 3.98 -1.03 6.12
C ARG A 67 3.45 0.32 5.63
N MET A 68 4.06 0.89 4.59
CA MET A 68 3.58 2.13 3.97
C MET A 68 2.19 1.95 3.35
N VAL A 69 1.94 0.85 2.65
CA VAL A 69 0.60 0.50 2.14
C VAL A 69 -0.41 0.46 3.29
N GLY A 70 -0.09 -0.25 4.37
CA GLY A 70 -0.95 -0.29 5.57
C GLY A 70 -1.22 1.10 6.16
N GLY A 71 -0.19 1.93 6.27
CA GLY A 71 -0.32 3.29 6.80
C GLY A 71 -1.21 4.18 5.95
N VAL A 72 -0.99 4.18 4.63
CA VAL A 72 -1.82 4.94 3.67
C VAL A 72 -3.27 4.44 3.70
N THR A 73 -3.50 3.13 3.71
CA THR A 73 -4.86 2.57 3.82
C THR A 73 -5.53 2.98 5.12
N ALA A 74 -4.81 2.96 6.26
CA ALA A 74 -5.37 3.37 7.54
C ALA A 74 -5.78 4.85 7.54
N LEU A 75 -4.97 5.73 6.94
CA LEU A 75 -5.28 7.15 6.81
C LEU A 75 -6.51 7.39 5.92
N VAL A 76 -6.58 6.75 4.76
CA VAL A 76 -7.71 6.90 3.82
C VAL A 76 -9.01 6.37 4.43
N VAL A 77 -8.98 5.18 5.03
CA VAL A 77 -10.18 4.59 5.65
C VAL A 77 -10.60 5.38 6.89
N GLY A 78 -9.64 5.86 7.69
CA GLY A 78 -9.91 6.74 8.83
C GLY A 78 -10.56 8.05 8.40
N TRP A 79 -10.07 8.65 7.32
CA TRP A 79 -10.66 9.84 6.73
C TRP A 79 -12.10 9.61 6.25
N ILE A 80 -12.36 8.50 5.55
CA ILE A 80 -13.71 8.12 5.10
C ILE A 80 -14.65 7.90 6.29
N LEU A 81 -14.17 7.27 7.37
CA LEU A 81 -14.93 7.10 8.60
C LEU A 81 -15.31 8.46 9.20
N ILE A 82 -14.34 9.37 9.35
CA ILE A 82 -14.58 10.73 9.88
C ILE A 82 -15.62 11.46 9.01
N GLN A 83 -15.46 11.43 7.68
CA GLN A 83 -16.40 12.05 6.75
C GLN A 83 -17.80 11.42 6.84
N SER A 84 -17.90 10.11 7.06
CA SER A 84 -19.18 9.42 7.25
C SER A 84 -19.88 9.76 8.57
N TYR A 85 -19.15 10.29 9.56
CA TYR A 85 -19.71 10.82 10.80
C TYR A 85 -20.10 12.30 10.69
N ILE A 86 -19.34 13.10 9.92
CA ILE A 86 -19.59 14.54 9.72
C ILE A 86 -20.73 14.78 8.70
N ASN A 87 -20.79 13.98 7.62
CA ASN A 87 -21.80 14.07 6.57
C ASN A 87 -22.61 12.76 6.45
N PRO A 88 -23.74 12.63 7.17
CA PRO A 88 -24.54 11.40 7.18
C PRO A 88 -25.33 11.12 5.89
N GLU A 89 -25.27 12.00 4.88
CA GLU A 89 -25.85 11.73 3.55
C GLU A 89 -25.17 10.57 2.83
N ILE A 90 -23.90 10.28 3.18
CA ILE A 90 -23.22 9.08 2.73
C ILE A 90 -23.87 7.90 3.46
N LYS A 91 -24.85 7.25 2.82
CA LYS A 91 -25.57 6.06 3.32
C LYS A 91 -24.64 4.85 3.40
N VAL A 92 -23.63 4.92 4.25
CA VAL A 92 -22.88 3.76 4.71
C VAL A 92 -23.79 3.08 5.74
N GLY A 93 -24.57 2.09 5.30
CA GLY A 93 -25.43 1.30 6.19
C GLY A 93 -24.65 0.76 7.40
N ARG A 94 -25.33 0.41 8.51
CA ARG A 94 -24.70 -0.06 9.77
C ARG A 94 -23.59 -1.11 9.55
N THR A 95 -23.78 -2.01 8.59
CA THR A 95 -22.81 -3.06 8.20
C THR A 95 -21.53 -2.49 7.55
N GLY A 96 -21.63 -1.40 6.79
CA GLY A 96 -20.50 -0.74 6.15
C GLY A 96 -19.59 -0.03 7.15
N ARG A 97 -20.15 0.59 8.19
CA ARG A 97 -19.34 1.23 9.26
C ARG A 97 -18.46 0.23 10.00
N GLY A 98 -19.00 -0.94 10.32
CA GLY A 98 -18.24 -2.04 10.93
C GLY A 98 -17.12 -2.55 10.02
N LEU A 99 -17.38 -2.65 8.71
CA LEU A 99 -16.39 -3.06 7.72
C LEU A 99 -15.21 -2.06 7.64
N TYR A 100 -15.50 -0.76 7.61
CA TYR A 100 -14.46 0.27 7.57
C TYR A 100 -13.61 0.28 8.84
N VAL A 101 -14.22 0.07 10.02
CA VAL A 101 -13.46 -0.06 11.27
C VAL A 101 -12.55 -1.29 11.23
N ALA A 102 -13.05 -2.44 10.79
CA ALA A 102 -12.25 -3.65 10.64
C ALA A 102 -11.10 -3.45 9.64
N MET A 103 -11.34 -2.77 8.53
CA MET A 103 -10.30 -2.40 7.56
C MET A 103 -9.25 -1.45 8.15
N CYS A 104 -9.66 -0.46 8.95
CA CYS A 104 -8.74 0.42 9.67
C CYS A 104 -7.84 -0.36 10.63
N VAL A 105 -8.42 -1.24 11.45
CA VAL A 105 -7.66 -2.07 12.41
C VAL A 105 -6.70 -3.00 11.68
N GLY A 106 -7.14 -3.63 10.58
CA GLY A 106 -6.28 -4.44 9.72
C GLY A 106 -5.12 -3.64 9.13
N ALA A 107 -5.41 -2.45 8.60
CA ALA A 107 -4.42 -1.56 8.01
C ALA A 107 -3.38 -1.05 9.03
N ILE A 108 -3.82 -0.68 10.25
CA ILE A 108 -2.93 -0.30 11.36
C ILE A 108 -2.05 -1.49 11.77
N SER A 109 -2.63 -2.69 11.84
CA SER A 109 -1.87 -3.90 12.17
C SER A 109 -0.80 -4.20 11.13
N ILE A 110 -1.11 -3.99 9.84
CA ILE A 110 -0.17 -4.11 8.73
C ILE A 110 0.90 -3.01 8.79
N ALA A 111 0.54 -1.78 9.14
CA ALA A 111 1.48 -0.67 9.29
C ALA A 111 2.48 -0.90 10.44
N ALA A 112 2.00 -1.38 11.59
CA ALA A 112 2.80 -1.57 12.79
C ALA A 112 3.61 -2.87 12.77
N LYS A 113 3.00 -3.98 12.31
CA LYS A 113 3.57 -5.34 12.42
C LYS A 113 3.69 -6.08 11.08
N GLY A 114 3.30 -5.46 9.97
CA GLY A 114 3.40 -6.07 8.64
C GLY A 114 4.84 -6.50 8.36
N ARG A 115 5.00 -7.78 8.08
CA ARG A 115 6.26 -8.40 7.65
C ARG A 115 5.95 -9.38 6.53
N TRP A 116 6.67 -9.28 5.43
CA TRP A 116 6.53 -10.25 4.35
C TRP A 116 7.01 -11.62 4.86
N PRO A 117 6.30 -12.73 4.60
CA PRO A 117 6.77 -14.06 4.97
C PRO A 117 8.08 -14.35 4.24
N SER A 118 9.20 -14.26 4.96
CA SER A 118 10.54 -14.57 4.44
C SER A 118 10.69 -16.08 4.37
N SER A 119 10.90 -16.62 3.18
CA SER A 119 11.24 -18.03 2.98
C SER A 119 12.72 -18.36 3.28
N ASN A 120 13.43 -17.49 4.01
CA ASN A 120 14.83 -17.69 4.39
C ASN A 120 15.05 -17.19 5.83
N PRO A 121 15.42 -18.06 6.79
CA PRO A 121 15.86 -17.63 8.12
C PRO A 121 17.26 -17.01 8.16
N GLN A 122 17.89 -16.74 7.02
CA GLN A 122 19.32 -16.45 6.98
C GLN A 122 19.66 -15.31 6.03
N ALA A 123 19.85 -14.14 6.64
CA ALA A 123 20.87 -13.14 6.34
C ALA A 123 20.45 -11.82 7.00
N ASP A 124 20.44 -11.79 8.33
CA ASP A 124 20.83 -10.57 9.03
C ASP A 124 22.38 -10.55 8.96
N PRO A 125 23.02 -9.68 8.16
CA PRO A 125 24.45 -9.46 8.28
C PRO A 125 24.82 -8.72 9.58
N ASP A 126 23.83 -8.24 10.35
CA ASP A 126 24.06 -7.45 11.57
C ASP A 126 24.17 -8.30 12.85
N SER A 127 24.10 -9.65 12.77
CA SER A 127 24.29 -10.52 13.93
C SER A 127 25.74 -11.00 14.13
N VAL A 128 26.71 -10.49 13.36
CA VAL A 128 28.14 -10.78 13.52
C VAL A 128 28.85 -9.49 13.96
N GLY A 129 28.70 -9.11 15.23
CA GLY A 129 29.33 -7.88 15.72
C GLY A 129 29.16 -7.53 17.19
N ALA A 130 28.81 -8.48 18.06
CA ALA A 130 28.68 -8.21 19.50
C ALA A 130 29.22 -9.32 20.40
N GLU A 131 30.31 -9.98 20.02
CA GLU A 131 31.13 -10.77 20.95
C GLU A 131 32.62 -10.50 20.67
N SER A 132 33.11 -9.37 21.18
CA SER A 132 34.53 -9.03 21.24
C SER A 132 34.70 -7.85 22.19
N GLY A 133 34.90 -8.11 23.47
CA GLY A 133 35.18 -7.04 24.44
C GLY A 133 35.07 -7.46 25.90
N THR A 134 36.20 -7.93 26.42
CA THR A 134 36.63 -8.00 27.84
C THR A 134 35.90 -8.94 28.80
#